data_AF-A0AAD6SXW1-F1
#
_entry.id   AF-A0AAD6SXW1-F1
#
_cell.length_a   1.000
_cell.length_b   1.000
_cell.length_c   1.000
_cell.angle_alpha   90.00
_cell.angle_beta   90.00
_cell.angle_gamma   90.00
#
_symmetry.space_group_name_H-M   'P 1'
#
loop_
_entity.id
_entity.type
_entity.pdbx_description
1 polymer ?
#
loop_
_entity_poly.entity_id
_entity_poly.type
_entity_poly.pdbx_seq_one_letter_code
_entity_poly.pdbx_strand_id
1 'polypeptide(L)'
;MSIALTFTDKKLVDTALVAPDGAVHYTTSTTHGLMGRKTTTVSAASGLVGFINWREKIFSINGVQQKWEDLKERSNGIFSSEREWHWGSRSYKLKYHNAHKELLATPNFSGVAGTVRFTVYEPHLFHENQHAVIHFPHEMQDEIERMFVLMAILQMEMHRQDQEKAAAAAAAAG
;
A
#
# COMPACT_ATOMS: atom_id res chain seq x y z
N MET A 1 6.21 19.67 6.23
CA MET A 1 4.95 19.54 5.45
C MET A 1 4.95 18.19 4.77
N SER A 2 3.95 17.32 4.99
CA SER A 2 3.87 16.00 4.33
C SER A 2 3.55 16.13 2.84
N ILE A 3 4.01 15.18 2.03
CA ILE A 3 3.61 15.03 0.62
C ILE A 3 2.36 14.15 0.57
N ALA A 4 1.25 14.69 0.08
CA ALA A 4 0.01 13.95 -0.13
C ALA A 4 -0.08 13.51 -1.59
N LEU A 5 -0.18 12.20 -1.84
CA LEU A 5 -0.40 11.64 -3.17
C LEU A 5 -1.78 11.00 -3.22
N THR A 6 -2.61 11.48 -4.15
CA THR A 6 -3.99 11.04 -4.34
C THR A 6 -4.05 10.00 -5.44
N PHE A 7 -4.72 8.88 -5.17
CA PHE A 7 -5.01 7.85 -6.17
C PHE A 7 -6.16 8.34 -7.06
N THR A 8 -5.96 8.40 -8.37
CA THR A 8 -6.93 8.97 -9.31
C THR A 8 -8.14 8.06 -9.56
N ASP A 9 -8.04 6.77 -9.23
CA ASP A 9 -9.10 5.78 -9.41
C ASP A 9 -9.43 5.09 -8.07
N LYS A 10 -10.61 4.47 -8.00
CA LYS A 10 -11.01 3.56 -6.94
C LYS A 10 -10.08 2.33 -6.86
N LYS A 11 -9.55 1.86 -8.00
CA LYS A 11 -8.62 0.72 -8.06
C LYS A 11 -7.19 1.19 -7.79
N LEU A 12 -6.61 0.73 -6.68
CA LEU A 12 -5.27 1.15 -6.26
C LEU A 12 -4.11 0.59 -7.08
N VAL A 13 -4.35 -0.39 -7.93
CA VAL A 13 -3.30 -1.14 -8.64
C VAL A 13 -3.31 -0.93 -10.16
N ASP A 14 -4.15 -0.02 -10.65
CA ASP A 14 -4.28 0.41 -12.05
C ASP A 14 -4.62 1.92 -12.10
N THR A 15 -3.77 2.75 -11.51
CA THR A 15 -4.07 4.17 -11.27
C THR A 15 -2.80 5.01 -11.18
N ALA A 16 -2.97 6.33 -11.28
CA ALA A 16 -1.91 7.29 -11.04
C ALA A 16 -2.02 7.83 -9.60
N LEU A 17 -0.86 8.13 -9.02
CA LEU A 17 -0.72 8.82 -7.75
C LEU A 17 -0.27 10.25 -8.05
N VAL A 18 -1.15 11.22 -7.84
CA VAL A 18 -0.93 12.63 -8.18
C VAL A 18 -0.72 13.49 -6.94
N ALA A 19 0.22 14.42 -7.01
CA ALA A 19 0.43 15.45 -5.99
C ALA A 19 -0.65 16.56 -6.09
N PRO A 20 -0.76 17.47 -5.10
CA PRO A 20 -1.78 18.53 -5.10
C PRO A 20 -1.65 19.53 -6.25
N ASP A 21 -0.46 19.64 -6.84
CA ASP A 21 -0.19 20.44 -8.04
C ASP A 21 -0.57 19.73 -9.36
N GLY A 22 -1.08 18.49 -9.28
CA GLY A 22 -1.47 17.66 -10.41
C GLY A 22 -0.32 16.85 -11.02
N ALA A 23 0.91 16.95 -10.50
CA ALA A 23 2.04 16.17 -11.00
C ALA A 23 1.85 14.67 -10.68
N VAL A 24 2.04 13.82 -11.68
CA VAL A 24 2.04 12.36 -11.49
C VAL A 24 3.37 11.93 -10.87
N HIS A 25 3.33 11.43 -9.64
CA HIS A 25 4.52 10.92 -8.95
C HIS A 25 4.76 9.44 -9.26
N TYR A 26 3.70 8.64 -9.22
CA TYR A 26 3.76 7.21 -9.49
C TYR A 26 2.57 6.75 -10.32
N THR A 27 2.77 5.69 -11.07
CA THR A 27 1.70 4.95 -11.76
C THR A 27 1.80 3.49 -11.36
N THR A 28 0.67 2.90 -10.97
CA THR A 28 0.57 1.45 -10.75
C THR A 28 -0.11 0.78 -11.93
N SER A 29 0.37 -0.38 -12.36
CA SER A 29 -0.29 -1.17 -13.41
C SER A 29 -0.28 -2.65 -13.07
N THR A 30 -1.41 -3.32 -13.24
CA THR A 30 -1.57 -4.72 -12.88
C THR A 30 -1.89 -5.62 -14.07
N THR A 31 -1.12 -6.69 -14.18
CA THR A 31 -1.41 -7.80 -15.08
C THR A 31 -2.25 -8.85 -14.37
N HIS A 32 -3.18 -9.45 -15.10
CA HIS A 32 -4.08 -10.48 -14.60
C HIS A 32 -3.86 -11.81 -15.33
N GLY A 33 -4.10 -12.92 -14.63
CA GLY A 33 -4.19 -14.25 -15.20
C GLY A 33 -5.47 -14.96 -14.74
N LEU A 34 -5.60 -16.25 -15.08
CA LEU A 34 -6.78 -17.05 -14.74
C LEU A 34 -7.06 -17.13 -13.23
N MET A 35 -6.03 -16.95 -12.38
CA MET A 35 -6.14 -16.99 -10.92
C MET A 35 -6.11 -15.59 -10.27
N GLY A 36 -6.45 -14.54 -11.03
CA GLY A 36 -6.49 -13.17 -10.52
C GLY A 36 -5.23 -12.37 -10.79
N ARG A 37 -4.82 -11.52 -9.84
CA ARG A 37 -3.68 -10.59 -10.01
C ARG A 37 -2.37 -11.35 -10.13
N LYS A 38 -1.56 -11.03 -11.14
CA LYS A 38 -0.24 -11.66 -11.39
C LYS A 38 0.88 -10.75 -10.90
N THR A 39 1.04 -9.59 -11.52
CA THR A 39 2.09 -8.62 -11.18
C THR A 39 1.52 -7.21 -11.18
N THR A 40 1.74 -6.45 -10.11
CA THR A 40 1.51 -5.00 -10.09
C THR A 40 2.86 -4.30 -10.17
N THR A 41 3.09 -3.50 -11.20
CA THR A 41 4.27 -2.63 -11.31
C THR A 41 3.97 -1.26 -10.70
N VAL A 42 5.02 -0.61 -10.19
CA VAL A 42 5.01 0.79 -9.80
C VAL A 42 6.11 1.48 -10.60
N SER A 43 5.73 2.53 -11.33
CA SER A 43 6.65 3.33 -12.15
C SER A 43 6.63 4.78 -11.70
N ALA A 44 7.79 5.43 -11.69
CA ALA A 44 7.94 6.87 -11.57
C ALA A 44 8.21 7.48 -12.95
N ALA A 45 8.36 8.81 -13.03
CA ALA A 45 8.76 9.50 -14.27
C ALA A 45 10.10 8.98 -14.84
N SER A 46 10.99 8.47 -13.98
CA SER A 46 12.29 7.89 -14.34
C SER A 46 12.22 6.46 -14.88
N GLY A 47 11.06 5.78 -14.77
CA GLY A 47 10.87 4.40 -15.22
C GLY A 47 10.33 3.48 -14.13
N LEU A 48 10.52 2.16 -14.32
CA LEU A 48 10.08 1.14 -13.37
C LEU A 48 10.89 1.21 -12.07
N VAL A 49 10.22 1.42 -10.94
CA VAL A 49 10.86 1.57 -9.62
C VAL A 49 10.64 0.36 -8.72
N GLY A 50 9.55 -0.38 -8.92
CA GLY A 50 9.30 -1.63 -8.21
C GLY A 50 8.14 -2.46 -8.77
N PHE A 51 7.99 -3.68 -8.27
CA PHE A 51 6.83 -4.50 -8.58
C PHE A 51 6.47 -5.48 -7.45
N ILE A 52 5.19 -5.78 -7.35
CA ILE A 52 4.60 -6.82 -6.53
C ILE A 52 4.29 -8.02 -7.42
N ASN A 53 4.97 -9.14 -7.24
CA ASN A 53 4.55 -10.42 -7.81
C ASN A 53 3.60 -11.10 -6.81
N TRP A 54 2.31 -11.08 -7.10
CA TRP A 54 1.27 -11.58 -6.18
C TRP A 54 1.30 -13.09 -6.03
N ARG A 55 1.65 -13.80 -7.12
CA ARG A 55 1.68 -15.26 -7.13
C ARG A 55 2.87 -15.81 -6.36
N GLU A 56 4.05 -15.24 -6.63
CA GLU A 56 5.29 -15.64 -5.96
C GLU A 56 5.46 -14.97 -4.60
N LYS A 57 4.60 -14.01 -4.27
CA LYS A 57 4.62 -13.24 -3.03
C LYS A 57 5.97 -12.54 -2.84
N ILE A 58 6.39 -11.80 -3.87
CA ILE A 58 7.69 -11.11 -3.91
C ILE A 58 7.46 -9.61 -4.09
N PHE A 59 8.26 -8.81 -3.39
CA PHE A 59 8.50 -7.41 -3.73
C PHE A 59 9.85 -7.30 -4.42
N SER A 60 9.90 -6.50 -5.48
CA SER A 60 11.13 -6.05 -6.12
C SER A 60 11.21 -4.54 -6.06
N ILE A 61 12.29 -4.00 -5.52
CA ILE A 61 12.53 -2.55 -5.45
C ILE A 61 13.95 -2.32 -5.94
N ASN A 62 14.09 -1.51 -7.00
CA ASN A 62 15.37 -1.23 -7.65
C ASN A 62 16.21 -2.48 -7.96
N GLY A 63 15.56 -3.54 -8.45
CA GLY A 63 16.20 -4.81 -8.82
C GLY A 63 16.46 -5.79 -7.67
N VAL A 64 16.32 -5.38 -6.40
CA VAL A 64 16.44 -6.27 -5.24
C VAL A 64 15.09 -6.91 -4.95
N GLN A 65 15.06 -8.25 -4.93
CA GLN A 65 13.85 -9.03 -4.69
C GLN A 65 13.85 -9.64 -3.29
N GLN A 66 12.71 -9.55 -2.60
CA GLN A 66 12.49 -10.19 -1.30
C GLN A 66 11.10 -10.79 -1.24
N LYS A 67 10.97 -11.96 -0.62
CA LYS A 67 9.67 -12.61 -0.43
C LYS A 67 8.94 -11.97 0.73
N TRP A 68 7.61 -11.93 0.67
CA TRP A 68 6.78 -11.36 1.74
C TRP A 68 6.97 -12.06 3.08
N GLU A 69 7.31 -13.35 3.09
CA GLU A 69 7.58 -14.09 4.33
C GLU A 69 8.83 -13.58 5.05
N ASP A 70 9.83 -13.12 4.28
CA ASP A 70 11.07 -12.53 4.79
C ASP A 70 10.92 -11.03 5.06
N LEU A 71 9.80 -10.42 4.70
CA LEU A 71 9.54 -8.99 4.88
C LEU A 71 8.57 -8.70 6.01
N LYS A 72 7.81 -9.70 6.48
CA LYS A 72 6.70 -9.50 7.41
C LYS A 72 6.83 -10.40 8.63
N GLU A 73 6.76 -9.77 9.79
CA GLU A 73 6.67 -10.46 11.06
C GLU A 73 5.30 -10.20 11.67
N ARG A 74 4.71 -11.27 12.23
CA ARG A 74 3.51 -11.09 13.05
C ARG A 74 3.96 -10.47 14.36
N SER A 75 3.41 -9.31 14.68
CA SER A 75 3.53 -8.76 16.02
C SER A 75 2.94 -9.76 17.02
N ASN A 76 3.60 -9.90 18.19
CA ASN A 76 3.19 -10.87 19.21
C ASN A 76 1.74 -10.60 19.67
N GLY A 77 0.80 -11.42 19.21
CA GLY A 77 -0.63 -11.34 19.58
C GLY A 77 -1.54 -12.06 18.59
N ILE A 78 -2.34 -13.02 19.08
CA ILE A 78 -3.20 -13.90 18.25
C ILE A 78 -4.33 -13.12 17.51
N PHE A 79 -4.64 -11.89 17.94
CA PHE A 79 -5.74 -11.09 17.40
C PHE A 79 -5.32 -9.70 16.87
N SER A 80 -4.03 -9.40 16.77
CA SER A 80 -3.60 -8.09 16.28
C SER A 80 -3.74 -8.01 14.76
N SER A 81 -4.33 -6.94 14.24
CA SER A 81 -4.27 -6.58 12.80
C SER A 81 -2.94 -5.91 12.44
N GLU A 82 -2.10 -5.60 13.43
CA GLU A 82 -0.80 -4.97 13.24
C GLU A 82 0.22 -5.97 12.66
N ARG A 83 0.98 -5.53 11.67
CA ARG A 83 2.05 -6.31 11.04
C ARG A 83 3.32 -5.48 11.04
N GLU A 84 4.42 -6.09 11.43
CA GLU A 84 5.72 -5.47 11.25
C GLU A 84 6.23 -5.82 9.85
N TRP A 85 6.60 -4.82 9.09
CA TRP A 85 7.16 -4.94 7.75
C TRP A 85 8.56 -4.35 7.76
N HIS A 86 9.55 -5.02 7.19
CA HIS A 86 10.91 -4.49 7.12
C HIS A 86 11.52 -4.60 5.73
N TRP A 87 12.44 -3.69 5.42
CA TRP A 87 13.25 -3.71 4.21
C TRP A 87 14.68 -3.29 4.59
N GLY A 88 15.62 -4.25 4.55
CA GLY A 88 16.96 -4.03 5.08
C GLY A 88 16.91 -3.72 6.58
N SER A 89 17.48 -2.58 6.98
CA SER A 89 17.51 -2.13 8.38
C SER A 89 16.32 -1.26 8.81
N ARG A 90 15.37 -1.00 7.91
CA ARG A 90 14.18 -0.18 8.18
C ARG A 90 12.98 -1.07 8.44
N SER A 91 12.30 -0.90 9.58
CA SER A 91 11.05 -1.59 9.89
C SER A 91 9.90 -0.62 10.19
N TYR A 92 8.69 -1.04 9.87
CA TYR A 92 7.46 -0.29 10.02
C TYR A 92 6.37 -1.18 10.61
N LYS A 93 5.67 -0.68 11.62
CA LYS A 93 4.43 -1.27 12.11
C LYS A 93 3.26 -0.74 11.29
N LEU A 94 2.65 -1.61 10.50
CA LEU A 94 1.49 -1.31 9.69
C LEU A 94 0.23 -1.77 10.43
N LYS A 95 -0.71 -0.85 10.63
CA LYS A 95 -1.97 -1.12 11.32
C LYS A 95 -3.13 -0.45 10.61
N TYR A 96 -4.19 -1.22 10.36
CA TYR A 96 -5.44 -0.70 9.84
C TYR A 96 -6.37 -0.31 11.00
N HIS A 97 -6.88 0.92 10.94
CA HIS A 97 -7.76 1.53 11.92
C HIS A 97 -9.18 1.62 11.34
N ASN A 98 -10.01 0.61 11.60
CA ASN A 98 -11.38 0.52 11.07
C ASN A 98 -12.23 1.77 11.36
N ALA A 99 -12.10 2.36 12.56
CA ALA A 99 -12.90 3.52 12.96
C ALA A 99 -12.65 4.76 12.10
N HIS A 100 -11.44 4.90 11.54
CA HIS A 100 -11.02 6.04 10.74
C HIS A 100 -10.73 5.66 9.28
N LYS A 101 -10.99 4.38 8.92
CA LYS A 101 -10.73 3.82 7.59
C LYS A 101 -9.33 4.17 7.04
N GLU A 102 -8.35 4.14 7.92
CA GLU A 102 -6.96 4.49 7.60
C GLU A 102 -6.00 3.35 7.90
N LEU A 103 -4.91 3.29 7.16
CA LEU A 103 -3.77 2.42 7.43
C LEU A 103 -2.57 3.30 7.78
N LEU A 104 -1.98 3.05 8.95
CA LEU A 104 -0.80 3.78 9.43
C LEU A 104 0.42 2.88 9.32
N ALA A 105 1.50 3.38 8.72
CA ALA A 105 2.83 2.76 8.77
C ALA A 105 3.73 3.59 9.68
N THR A 106 3.91 3.11 10.90
CA THR A 106 4.71 3.78 11.94
C THR A 106 6.13 3.22 11.95
N PRO A 107 7.17 4.04 11.82
CA PRO A 107 8.55 3.55 11.84
C PRO A 107 8.87 2.88 13.19
N ASN A 108 9.58 1.75 13.14
CA ASN A 108 10.03 0.99 14.31
C ASN A 108 11.58 0.92 14.36
N PHE A 109 12.23 2.05 14.09
CA PHE A 109 13.68 2.22 14.13
C PHE A 109 14.04 3.59 14.70
N SER A 110 15.29 3.75 15.13
CA SER A 110 15.81 5.03 15.60
C SER A 110 15.98 6.03 14.44
N GLY A 111 15.47 7.24 14.59
CA GLY A 111 15.64 8.33 13.63
C GLY A 111 14.41 9.25 13.57
N VAL A 112 14.52 10.32 12.77
CA VAL A 112 13.37 11.20 12.48
C VAL A 112 12.68 10.65 11.24
N ALA A 113 11.80 9.67 11.43
CA ALA A 113 10.87 9.22 10.41
C ALA A 113 9.45 9.51 10.90
N GLY A 114 8.66 10.19 10.07
CA GLY A 114 7.24 10.38 10.35
C GLY A 114 6.43 9.13 10.07
N THR A 115 5.20 9.09 10.58
CA THR A 115 4.22 8.05 10.23
C THR A 115 3.66 8.31 8.84
N VAL A 116 3.65 7.28 7.97
CA VAL A 116 2.93 7.33 6.70
C VAL A 116 1.47 7.00 6.97
N ARG A 117 0.56 7.82 6.45
CA ARG A 117 -0.89 7.62 6.59
C ARG A 117 -1.50 7.33 5.23
N PHE A 118 -2.29 6.27 5.13
CA PHE A 118 -3.09 5.96 3.96
C PHE A 118 -4.57 5.99 4.33
N THR A 119 -5.37 6.72 3.55
CA THR A 119 -6.84 6.75 3.66
C THR A 119 -7.42 5.98 2.48
N VAL A 120 -8.41 5.13 2.74
CA VAL A 120 -9.05 4.34 1.70
C VAL A 120 -10.00 5.19 0.84
N TYR A 121 -10.35 4.69 -0.34
CA TYR A 121 -11.39 5.28 -1.16
C TYR A 121 -12.76 5.13 -0.48
N GLU A 122 -13.52 6.21 -0.40
CA GLU A 122 -14.88 6.20 0.14
C GLU A 122 -15.91 6.69 -0.90
N PRO A 123 -16.82 5.81 -1.36
CA PRO A 123 -17.90 6.22 -2.24
C PRO A 123 -18.97 6.99 -1.45
N HIS A 124 -19.47 8.06 -2.04
CA HIS A 124 -20.55 8.87 -1.47
C HIS A 124 -21.74 8.94 -2.43
N LEU A 125 -22.96 8.84 -1.90
CA LEU A 125 -24.20 8.81 -2.70
C LEU A 125 -24.69 10.21 -3.11
N PHE A 126 -24.33 11.24 -2.35
CA PHE A 126 -24.89 12.59 -2.49
C PHE A 126 -23.83 13.71 -2.60
N HIS A 127 -22.55 13.35 -2.66
CA HIS A 127 -21.45 14.28 -2.90
C HIS A 127 -20.28 13.56 -3.59
N GLU A 128 -19.23 14.31 -3.91
CA GLU A 128 -18.04 13.76 -4.54
C GLU A 128 -17.42 12.63 -3.69
N ASN A 129 -16.95 11.59 -4.40
CA ASN A 129 -16.27 10.48 -3.77
C ASN A 129 -14.96 10.95 -3.13
N GLN A 130 -14.62 10.42 -1.97
CA GLN A 130 -13.33 10.67 -1.38
C GLN A 130 -12.32 9.69 -1.97
N HIS A 131 -11.32 10.24 -2.65
CA HIS A 131 -10.24 9.45 -3.23
C HIS A 131 -9.32 8.90 -2.14
N ALA A 132 -8.70 7.76 -2.42
CA ALA A 132 -7.66 7.25 -1.53
C ALA A 132 -6.45 8.19 -1.57
N VAL A 133 -5.82 8.45 -0.43
CA VAL A 133 -4.66 9.35 -0.32
C VAL A 133 -3.60 8.71 0.56
N ILE A 134 -2.34 8.74 0.11
CA ILE A 134 -1.17 8.41 0.92
C ILE A 134 -0.40 9.68 1.27
N HIS A 135 -0.11 9.86 2.55
CA HIS A 135 0.65 10.98 3.09
C HIS A 135 2.02 10.49 3.52
N PHE A 136 3.06 10.89 2.79
CA PHE A 136 4.44 10.66 3.16
C PHE A 136 4.96 11.84 4.01
N PRO A 137 5.64 11.58 5.13
CA PRO A 137 6.30 12.63 5.89
C PRO A 137 7.44 13.26 5.06
N HIS A 138 7.70 14.55 5.26
CA HIS A 138 8.73 15.27 4.50
C HIS A 138 10.12 14.65 4.67
N GLU A 139 10.35 14.10 5.85
CA GLU A 139 11.62 13.53 6.28
C GLU A 139 11.93 12.21 5.57
N MET A 140 10.92 11.56 4.97
CA MET A 140 11.07 10.35 4.17
C MET A 140 11.53 10.70 2.75
N GLN A 141 12.82 11.02 2.62
CA GLN A 141 13.47 11.38 1.35
C GLN A 141 13.95 10.17 0.55
N ASP A 142 14.18 9.03 1.20
CA ASP A 142 14.62 7.80 0.56
C ASP A 142 13.50 7.21 -0.31
N GLU A 143 13.78 7.07 -1.61
CA GLU A 143 12.84 6.52 -2.59
C GLU A 143 12.58 5.03 -2.38
N ILE A 144 13.60 4.27 -1.95
CA ILE A 144 13.47 2.83 -1.66
C ILE A 144 12.53 2.65 -0.47
N GLU A 145 12.70 3.47 0.57
CA GLU A 145 11.83 3.49 1.75
C GLU A 145 10.38 3.84 1.38
N ARG A 146 10.16 4.93 0.61
CA ARG A 146 8.82 5.30 0.13
C ARG A 146 8.18 4.18 -0.68
N MET A 147 8.95 3.56 -1.59
CA MET A 147 8.46 2.50 -2.46
C MET A 147 8.07 1.26 -1.66
N PHE A 148 8.91 0.88 -0.69
CA PHE A 148 8.63 -0.22 0.21
C PHE A 148 7.33 -0.01 0.98
N VAL A 149 7.18 1.16 1.62
CA VAL A 149 5.97 1.47 2.39
C VAL A 149 4.73 1.54 1.49
N LEU A 150 4.85 2.14 0.30
CA LEU A 150 3.76 2.16 -0.70
C LEU A 150 3.32 0.74 -1.07
N MET A 151 4.27 -0.13 -1.42
CA MET A 151 3.98 -1.51 -1.83
C MET A 151 3.40 -2.34 -0.69
N ALA A 152 3.89 -2.15 0.55
CA ALA A 152 3.33 -2.80 1.74
C ALA A 152 1.89 -2.36 1.99
N ILE A 153 1.58 -1.07 1.83
CA ILE A 153 0.21 -0.53 1.93
C ILE A 153 -0.69 -1.12 0.85
N LEU A 154 -0.25 -1.11 -0.41
CA LEU A 154 -0.99 -1.72 -1.52
C LEU A 154 -1.27 -3.21 -1.25
N GLN A 155 -0.27 -3.95 -0.76
CA GLN A 155 -0.43 -5.36 -0.43
C GLN A 155 -1.50 -5.57 0.66
N MET A 156 -1.41 -4.82 1.76
CA MET A 156 -2.34 -4.96 2.88
C MET A 156 -3.76 -4.55 2.52
N GLU A 157 -3.92 -3.43 1.83
CA GLU A 157 -5.24 -2.92 1.44
C GLU A 157 -5.91 -3.84 0.42
N MET A 158 -5.15 -4.32 -0.56
CA MET A 158 -5.70 -5.28 -1.53
C MET A 158 -6.06 -6.62 -0.87
N HIS A 159 -5.31 -7.07 0.13
CA HIS A 159 -5.67 -8.26 0.90
C HIS A 159 -6.95 -8.05 1.70
N ARG A 160 -7.13 -6.88 2.32
CA ARG A 160 -8.36 -6.49 3.03
C ARG A 160 -9.57 -6.50 2.09
N GLN A 161 -9.46 -5.87 0.92
CA GLN A 161 -10.55 -5.85 -0.07
C GLN A 161 -10.92 -7.25 -0.57
N ASP A 162 -9.95 -8.14 -0.75
CA ASP A 162 -10.23 -9.52 -1.16
C ASP A 162 -10.96 -10.30 -0.06
N GLN A 163 -10.60 -10.09 1.22
CA GLN A 163 -11.32 -10.68 2.35
C GLN A 163 -12.76 -10.17 2.44
N GLU A 164 -12.99 -8.87 2.24
CA GLU A 164 -14.34 -8.29 2.24
C GLU A 164 -15.20 -8.85 1.11
N LYS A 165 -14.64 -8.97 -0.10
CA LYS A 165 -15.34 -9.58 -1.24
C LYS A 165 -15.69 -11.04 -0.97
N ALA A 166 -14.76 -11.81 -0.40
CA ALA A 166 -14.99 -13.21 -0.06
C ALA A 166 -16.08 -13.35 1.02
N ALA A 167 -16.06 -12.51 2.06
CA ALA A 167 -17.07 -12.50 3.11
C ALA A 167 -18.45 -12.12 2.57
N ALA A 168 -18.55 -11.10 1.72
CA ALA A 168 -19.79 -10.69 1.08
C ALA A 168 -20.35 -11.79 0.16
N ALA A 169 -19.50 -12.47 -0.62
CA ALA A 169 -19.92 -13.59 -1.46
C ALA A 169 -20.43 -14.78 -0.64
N ALA A 170 -19.78 -15.10 0.48
CA ALA A 170 -20.23 -16.14 1.40
C ALA A 170 -21.59 -15.81 2.03
N ALA A 171 -21.79 -14.55 2.44
CA ALA A 171 -23.06 -14.09 3.01
C ALA A 171 -24.21 -14.08 1.99
N ALA A 172 -23.93 -13.87 0.70
CA ALA A 172 -24.94 -13.91 -0.36
C ALA A 172 -25.34 -15.33 -0.78
N ALA A 173 -24.53 -16.34 -0.43
CA ALA A 173 -24.74 -17.74 -0.80
C ALA A 173 -25.41 -18.59 0.31
N GLY A 174 -25.49 -18.06 1.54
CA GLY A 174 -26.16 -18.69 2.68
C GLY A 174 -27.54 -18.10 2.92
#